data_AF-R1HLG2-F1
#
_entry.id   AF-R1HLG2-F1
#
_cell.length_a   1.000
_cell.length_b   1.000
_cell.length_c   1.000
_cell.angle_alpha   90.00
_cell.angle_beta   90.00
_cell.angle_gamma   90.00
#
_symmetry.space_group_name_H-M   'P 1'
#
loop_
_entity.id
_entity.type
_entity.pdbx_description
1 polymer ?
#
loop_
_entity_poly.entity_id
_entity_poly.type
_entity_poly.pdbx_seq_one_letter_code
_entity_poly.pdbx_strand_id
1 'polypeptide(L)'
;MLRHRPAPEATAVAAATGVALALAPNWDFLQPEWLAAVFAAGAVGAALRIRRPVFAALTGGVLLALTVLVKYTTAPTALVALGVVAVLDRRRALLTGLLAVPICLGLFGLTVLIEPREWRWLGELSLLNGGSPLSRGFAVSDVRALVSTVLNEALAVPMVALLPVSVAVLARLAPGRRARWAWVLLPVAAVVVVLAAVVLQGQWFQYHLAALVPFAAALAGLALARWSAEHGGPPRALVLPGIALGVGIPIVSAATTEWRLAHGTPVYAVLVAVVVVGVLVALKDRGRTWPVLAALSAVAVFAVLAWPSAPYSFDAIHADYTNSERVAAAHTDERLFAPVRARIGADARVVYLAFGDMAYFFGNPAPCRYPAPVFVQRGTYLPAVRGLESYRENLACLTQPDAEYLVVQPSWLAVDRLPPDVAAQVRSRFDCDRALPAGELTVCPRR
;
A
#
# COMPACT_ATOMS: atom_id res chain seq x y z
N MET A 1 18.87 -26.91 -16.25
CA MET A 1 17.51 -27.49 -16.08
C MET A 1 16.49 -26.36 -16.00
N LEU A 2 15.82 -26.03 -17.12
CA LEU A 2 14.64 -25.15 -17.13
C LEU A 2 13.42 -26.03 -16.87
N ARG A 3 13.07 -26.30 -15.62
CA ARG A 3 11.74 -26.87 -15.33
C ARG A 3 10.73 -25.74 -15.55
N HIS A 4 10.22 -25.64 -16.78
CA HIS A 4 9.00 -24.87 -17.05
C HIS A 4 7.93 -25.41 -16.10
N ARG A 5 7.32 -24.54 -15.30
CA ARG A 5 6.13 -24.92 -14.54
C ARG A 5 5.05 -25.37 -15.53
N PRO A 6 4.17 -26.32 -15.16
CA PRO A 6 3.00 -26.64 -15.97
C PRO A 6 2.24 -25.35 -16.32
N ALA A 7 1.82 -25.20 -17.58
CA ALA A 7 1.06 -24.03 -18.03
C ALA A 7 -0.12 -23.66 -17.10
N PRO A 8 -0.88 -24.62 -16.52
CA PRO A 8 -1.96 -24.31 -15.59
C PRO A 8 -1.52 -23.60 -14.30
N GLU A 9 -0.36 -23.95 -13.72
CA GLU A 9 0.15 -23.29 -12.51
C GLU A 9 0.51 -21.83 -12.79
N ALA A 10 1.17 -21.59 -13.92
CA ALA A 10 1.57 -20.25 -14.33
C ALA A 10 0.35 -19.36 -14.60
N THR A 11 -0.66 -19.89 -15.30
CA THR A 11 -1.92 -19.18 -15.56
C THR A 11 -2.65 -18.85 -14.27
N ALA A 12 -2.79 -19.79 -13.34
CA ALA A 12 -3.48 -19.54 -12.06
C ALA A 12 -2.77 -18.48 -11.21
N VAL A 13 -1.44 -18.54 -11.14
CA VAL A 13 -0.63 -17.51 -10.45
C VAL A 13 -0.81 -16.15 -11.10
N ALA A 14 -0.70 -16.06 -12.43
CA ALA A 14 -0.82 -14.81 -13.16
C ALA A 14 -2.22 -14.21 -13.03
N ALA A 15 -3.27 -15.02 -13.15
CA ALA A 15 -4.66 -14.58 -12.98
C ALA A 15 -4.92 -14.08 -11.55
N ALA A 16 -4.55 -14.85 -10.52
CA ALA A 16 -4.77 -14.45 -9.13
C ALA A 16 -3.98 -13.18 -8.77
N THR A 17 -2.72 -13.07 -9.22
CA THR A 17 -1.89 -11.88 -9.00
C THR A 17 -2.45 -10.66 -9.74
N GLY A 18 -2.85 -10.83 -11.01
CA GLY A 18 -3.41 -9.75 -11.82
C GLY A 18 -4.73 -9.23 -11.27
N VAL A 19 -5.63 -10.12 -10.85
CA VAL A 19 -6.90 -9.74 -10.20
C VAL A 19 -6.64 -9.04 -8.87
N ALA A 20 -5.71 -9.53 -8.05
CA ALA A 20 -5.33 -8.90 -6.79
C ALA A 20 -4.78 -7.48 -6.97
N LEU A 21 -3.97 -7.25 -8.01
CA LEU A 21 -3.45 -5.92 -8.34
C LEU A 21 -4.52 -5.00 -8.94
N ALA A 22 -5.42 -5.53 -9.76
CA ALA A 22 -6.48 -4.76 -10.40
C ALA A 22 -7.59 -4.34 -9.42
N LEU A 23 -7.91 -5.22 -8.48
CA LEU A 23 -8.88 -4.99 -7.40
C LEU A 23 -8.17 -4.63 -6.10
N ALA A 24 -6.95 -4.07 -6.17
CA ALA A 24 -6.24 -3.66 -4.97
C ALA A 24 -7.13 -2.75 -4.11
N PRO A 25 -7.06 -2.87 -2.78
CA PRO A 25 -7.84 -2.01 -1.91
C PRO A 25 -7.67 -0.54 -2.27
N ASN A 26 -8.69 0.26 -2.01
CA ASN A 26 -8.66 1.68 -2.36
C ASN A 26 -7.49 2.43 -1.65
N TRP A 27 -7.05 1.98 -0.47
CA TRP A 27 -5.92 2.54 0.26
C TRP A 27 -4.57 2.18 -0.35
N ASP A 28 -4.48 1.09 -1.10
CA ASP A 28 -3.28 0.66 -1.81
C ASP A 28 -3.22 1.29 -3.21
N PHE A 29 -4.36 1.41 -3.89
CA PHE A 29 -4.40 1.75 -5.31
C PHE A 29 -3.75 3.11 -5.60
N LEU A 30 -2.82 3.10 -6.57
CA LEU A 30 -1.98 4.23 -6.98
C LEU A 30 -1.09 4.83 -5.88
N GLN A 31 -1.00 4.18 -4.71
CA GLN A 31 0.08 4.48 -3.77
C GLN A 31 1.43 3.98 -4.33
N PRO A 32 2.55 4.57 -3.89
CA PRO A 32 3.88 4.09 -4.25
C PRO A 32 4.07 2.58 -4.00
N GLU A 33 3.50 2.05 -2.93
CA GLU A 33 3.58 0.64 -2.55
C GLU A 33 2.89 -0.29 -3.56
N TRP A 34 1.75 0.12 -4.12
CA TRP A 34 1.06 -0.64 -5.17
C TRP A 34 1.84 -0.63 -6.48
N LEU A 35 2.36 0.53 -6.91
CA LEU A 35 3.24 0.61 -8.09
C LEU A 35 4.48 -0.27 -7.92
N ALA A 36 5.07 -0.27 -6.72
CA ALA A 36 6.19 -1.14 -6.39
C ALA A 36 5.82 -2.62 -6.50
N ALA A 37 4.62 -3.02 -6.05
CA ALA A 37 4.10 -4.38 -6.17
C ALA A 37 3.86 -4.79 -7.64
N VAL A 38 3.36 -3.88 -8.49
CA VAL A 38 3.21 -4.09 -9.94
C VAL A 38 4.57 -4.34 -10.59
N PHE A 39 5.57 -3.49 -10.32
CA PHE A 39 6.92 -3.68 -10.85
C PHE A 39 7.57 -4.97 -10.33
N ALA A 40 7.35 -5.31 -9.06
CA ALA A 40 7.87 -6.54 -8.45
C ALA A 40 7.26 -7.80 -9.10
N ALA A 41 5.95 -7.83 -9.32
CA ALA A 41 5.29 -8.92 -10.04
C ALA A 41 5.80 -9.02 -11.49
N GLY A 42 5.95 -7.88 -12.17
CA GLY A 42 6.57 -7.80 -13.49
C GLY A 42 8.00 -8.34 -13.51
N ALA A 43 8.80 -8.02 -12.49
CA ALA A 43 10.18 -8.48 -12.36
C ALA A 43 10.25 -10.00 -12.21
N VAL A 44 9.40 -10.61 -11.37
CA VAL A 44 9.28 -12.06 -11.24
C VAL A 44 8.92 -12.69 -12.59
N GLY A 45 7.92 -12.12 -13.28
CA GLY A 45 7.50 -12.55 -14.61
C GLY A 45 8.64 -12.50 -15.63
N ALA A 46 9.32 -11.35 -15.76
CA ALA A 46 10.43 -11.15 -16.68
C ALA A 46 11.60 -12.09 -16.39
N ALA A 47 12.01 -12.18 -15.12
CA ALA A 47 13.12 -13.02 -14.68
C ALA A 47 12.87 -14.50 -14.98
N LEU A 48 11.63 -14.99 -14.90
CA LEU A 48 11.31 -16.41 -15.09
C LEU A 48 10.85 -16.76 -16.52
N ARG A 49 10.17 -15.86 -17.23
CA ARG A 49 9.56 -16.13 -18.54
C ARG A 49 10.53 -15.95 -19.71
N ILE A 50 11.42 -14.97 -19.62
CA ILE A 50 12.35 -14.63 -20.70
C ILE A 50 13.43 -15.71 -20.81
N ARG A 51 13.59 -16.30 -22.00
CA ARG A 51 14.50 -17.44 -22.21
C ARG A 51 15.97 -17.06 -22.06
N ARG A 52 16.39 -15.92 -22.63
CA ARG A 52 17.79 -15.46 -22.60
C ARG A 52 18.13 -14.92 -21.21
N PRO A 53 19.11 -15.49 -20.48
CA PRO A 53 19.33 -15.19 -19.06
C PRO A 53 19.77 -13.74 -18.81
N VAL A 54 20.64 -13.19 -19.67
CA VAL A 54 21.09 -11.79 -19.54
C VAL A 54 19.94 -10.82 -19.78
N PHE A 55 19.14 -11.04 -20.84
CA PHE A 55 17.98 -10.19 -21.11
C PHE A 55 16.91 -10.30 -20.02
N ALA A 56 16.66 -11.51 -19.50
CA ALA A 56 15.77 -11.73 -18.36
C ALA A 56 16.24 -10.97 -17.10
N ALA A 57 17.55 -11.02 -16.83
CA ALA A 57 18.16 -10.35 -15.69
C ALA A 57 18.17 -8.83 -15.84
N LEU A 58 18.38 -8.30 -17.06
CA LEU A 58 18.28 -6.86 -17.36
C LEU A 58 16.85 -6.36 -17.17
N THR A 59 15.87 -6.96 -17.85
CA THR A 59 14.47 -6.54 -17.74
C THR A 59 13.95 -6.70 -16.32
N GLY A 60 14.20 -7.84 -15.67
CA GLY A 60 13.84 -8.05 -14.28
C GLY A 60 14.57 -7.09 -13.33
N GLY A 61 15.84 -6.77 -13.60
CA GLY A 61 16.66 -5.87 -12.81
C GLY A 61 16.19 -4.42 -12.89
N VAL A 62 15.82 -3.94 -14.08
CA VAL A 62 15.16 -2.64 -14.27
C VAL A 62 13.87 -2.57 -13.46
N LEU A 63 13.03 -3.59 -13.55
CA LEU A 63 11.76 -3.62 -12.80
C LEU A 63 11.98 -3.66 -11.28
N LEU A 64 12.95 -4.43 -10.76
CA LEU A 64 13.29 -4.39 -9.34
C LEU A 64 13.88 -3.04 -8.91
N ALA A 65 14.68 -2.40 -9.75
CA ALA A 65 15.18 -1.05 -9.48
C ALA A 65 14.00 -0.06 -9.39
N LEU A 66 13.06 -0.11 -10.34
CA LEU A 66 11.85 0.71 -10.29
C LEU A 66 10.99 0.41 -9.05
N THR A 67 10.88 -0.85 -8.64
CA THR A 67 10.22 -1.22 -7.37
C THR A 67 10.77 -0.39 -6.21
N VAL A 68 12.10 -0.28 -6.08
CA VAL A 68 12.77 0.49 -5.01
C VAL A 68 12.64 2.00 -5.22
N LEU A 69 12.78 2.47 -6.46
CA LEU A 69 12.87 3.91 -6.77
C LEU A 69 11.53 4.62 -6.75
N VAL A 70 10.41 3.89 -6.82
CA VAL A 70 9.08 4.47 -6.58
C VAL A 70 8.99 5.08 -5.18
N LYS A 71 9.58 4.44 -4.17
CA LYS A 71 9.73 4.94 -2.80
C LYS A 71 10.74 4.06 -2.07
N TYR A 72 11.82 4.60 -1.53
CA TYR A 72 12.91 3.78 -0.96
C TYR A 72 12.47 2.75 0.10
N THR A 73 11.36 2.99 0.80
CA THR A 73 10.79 2.07 1.78
C THR A 73 10.10 0.84 1.18
N THR A 74 10.00 0.72 -0.15
CA THR A 74 9.49 -0.45 -0.88
C THR A 74 10.59 -1.45 -1.28
N ALA A 75 11.85 -1.22 -0.91
CA ALA A 75 12.92 -2.21 -1.06
C ALA A 75 12.58 -3.62 -0.51
N PRO A 76 11.86 -3.76 0.62
CA PRO A 76 11.29 -5.04 1.07
C PRO A 76 10.50 -5.78 -0.02
N THR A 77 9.66 -5.08 -0.78
CA THR A 77 8.89 -5.66 -1.91
C THR A 77 9.80 -6.25 -2.97
N ALA A 78 10.91 -5.56 -3.29
CA ALA A 78 11.90 -6.03 -4.25
C ALA A 78 12.62 -7.30 -3.73
N LEU A 79 12.93 -7.35 -2.43
CA LEU A 79 13.52 -8.52 -1.79
C LEU A 79 12.56 -9.73 -1.79
N VAL A 80 11.27 -9.51 -1.53
CA VAL A 80 10.25 -10.56 -1.63
C VAL A 80 10.19 -11.13 -3.06
N ALA A 81 10.13 -10.28 -4.07
CA ALA A 81 10.15 -10.71 -5.47
C ALA A 81 11.43 -11.50 -5.82
N LEU A 82 12.59 -11.02 -5.39
CA LEU A 82 13.86 -11.73 -5.59
C LEU A 82 13.88 -13.09 -4.88
N GLY A 83 13.30 -13.16 -3.68
CA GLY A 83 13.11 -14.40 -2.93
C GLY A 83 12.23 -15.41 -3.67
N VAL A 84 11.12 -14.95 -4.28
CA VAL A 84 10.27 -15.78 -5.14
C VAL A 84 11.08 -16.35 -6.32
N VAL A 85 11.86 -15.51 -7.01
CA VAL A 85 12.74 -15.98 -8.10
C VAL A 85 13.76 -16.97 -7.56
N ALA A 86 14.37 -16.73 -6.39
CA ALA A 86 15.43 -17.57 -5.83
C ALA A 86 14.94 -18.98 -5.44
N VAL A 87 13.68 -19.12 -5.00
CA VAL A 87 13.07 -20.42 -4.72
C VAL A 87 12.87 -21.24 -6.00
N LEU A 88 12.73 -20.59 -7.16
CA LEU A 88 12.44 -21.25 -8.44
C LEU A 88 13.67 -21.44 -9.31
N ASP A 89 14.53 -20.43 -9.39
CA ASP A 89 15.79 -20.44 -10.11
C ASP A 89 16.79 -19.48 -9.43
N ARG A 90 17.68 -20.05 -8.61
CA ARG A 90 18.73 -19.32 -7.88
C ARG A 90 19.68 -18.56 -8.81
N ARG A 91 19.98 -19.11 -9.99
CA ARG A 91 20.91 -18.48 -10.94
C ARG A 91 20.27 -17.24 -11.53
N ARG A 92 19.00 -17.32 -11.93
CA ARG A 92 18.23 -16.17 -12.42
C ARG A 92 18.08 -15.11 -11.33
N ALA A 93 17.76 -15.50 -10.10
CA ALA A 93 17.70 -14.58 -8.98
C ALA A 93 19.03 -13.84 -8.76
N LEU A 94 20.15 -14.57 -8.70
CA LEU A 94 21.46 -13.97 -8.53
C LEU A 94 21.78 -12.97 -9.65
N LEU A 95 21.58 -13.34 -10.91
CA LEU A 95 21.83 -12.46 -12.05
C LEU A 95 20.93 -11.22 -12.03
N THR A 96 19.63 -11.40 -11.79
CA THR A 96 18.68 -10.29 -11.70
C THR A 96 19.02 -9.35 -10.55
N GLY A 97 19.37 -9.88 -9.37
CA GLY A 97 19.78 -9.08 -8.22
C GLY A 97 21.09 -8.33 -8.47
N LEU A 98 22.10 -8.99 -9.03
CA LEU A 98 23.39 -8.38 -9.37
C LEU A 98 23.26 -7.24 -10.38
N LEU A 99 22.32 -7.33 -11.34
CA LEU A 99 22.06 -6.26 -12.30
C LEU A 99 21.13 -5.18 -11.73
N ALA A 100 20.17 -5.53 -10.86
CA ALA A 100 19.27 -4.57 -10.24
C ALA A 100 20.01 -3.51 -9.43
N VAL A 101 21.07 -3.90 -8.69
CA VAL A 101 21.85 -2.97 -7.86
C VAL A 101 22.48 -1.81 -8.66
N PRO A 102 23.35 -2.05 -9.66
CA PRO A 102 23.94 -0.95 -10.44
C PRO A 102 22.91 -0.19 -11.26
N ILE A 103 21.84 -0.84 -11.73
CA ILE A 103 20.74 -0.14 -12.42
C ILE A 103 20.02 0.81 -11.45
N CYS A 104 19.71 0.36 -10.24
CA CYS A 104 19.07 1.17 -9.22
C CYS A 104 19.96 2.37 -8.83
N LEU A 105 21.25 2.14 -8.60
CA LEU A 105 22.21 3.21 -8.30
C LEU A 105 22.35 4.20 -9.47
N GLY A 106 22.42 3.71 -10.71
CA GLY A 106 22.53 4.54 -11.91
C GLY A 106 21.27 5.38 -12.16
N LEU A 107 20.08 4.78 -12.04
CA LEU A 107 18.81 5.49 -12.16
C LEU A 107 18.60 6.48 -11.02
N PHE A 108 18.93 6.13 -9.77
CA PHE A 108 18.90 7.07 -8.67
C PHE A 108 19.89 8.22 -8.87
N GLY A 109 21.12 7.93 -9.29
CA GLY A 109 22.11 8.95 -9.63
C GLY A 109 21.61 9.89 -10.72
N LEU A 110 20.98 9.37 -11.78
CA LEU A 110 20.34 10.18 -12.82
C LEU A 110 19.22 11.06 -12.25
N THR A 111 18.37 10.50 -11.39
CA THR A 111 17.31 11.24 -10.68
C THR A 111 17.89 12.37 -9.83
N VAL A 112 18.96 12.13 -9.08
CA VAL A 112 19.66 13.15 -8.28
C VAL A 112 20.34 14.21 -9.17
N LEU A 113 20.87 13.83 -10.33
CA LEU A 113 21.46 14.79 -11.27
C LEU A 113 20.41 15.71 -11.89
N ILE A 114 19.20 15.21 -12.11
CA ILE A 114 18.06 16.00 -12.64
C ILE A 114 17.40 16.83 -11.54
N GLU A 115 17.23 16.25 -10.34
CA GLU A 115 16.62 16.86 -9.17
C GLU A 115 17.46 16.57 -7.91
N PRO A 116 18.47 17.41 -7.58
CA PRO A 116 19.37 17.20 -6.45
C PRO A 116 18.69 17.08 -5.08
N ARG A 117 17.46 17.57 -4.97
CA ARG A 117 16.65 17.46 -3.74
C ARG A 117 16.27 16.02 -3.42
N GLU A 118 16.29 15.11 -4.38
CA GLU A 118 16.04 13.69 -4.13
C GLU A 118 17.07 13.09 -3.16
N TRP A 119 18.33 13.53 -3.26
CA TRP A 119 19.36 13.17 -2.28
C TRP A 119 19.07 13.74 -0.89
N ARG A 120 18.60 14.98 -0.83
CA ARG A 120 18.18 15.62 0.43
C ARG A 120 16.99 14.89 1.05
N TRP A 121 15.97 14.58 0.26
CA TRP A 121 14.79 13.86 0.70
C TRP A 121 15.14 12.48 1.22
N LEU A 122 16.01 11.73 0.54
CA LEU A 122 16.51 10.45 1.03
C LEU A 122 17.08 10.57 2.47
N GLY A 123 17.79 11.67 2.78
CA GLY A 123 18.33 11.93 4.12
C GLY A 123 17.32 12.47 5.13
N GLU A 124 16.35 13.28 4.70
CA GLU A 124 15.44 14.01 5.59
C GLU A 124 14.10 13.30 5.84
N LEU A 125 13.65 12.40 4.97
CA LEU A 125 12.30 11.80 5.04
C LEU A 125 12.08 10.97 6.31
N SER A 126 13.12 10.32 6.82
CA SER A 126 13.08 9.55 8.06
C SER A 126 12.73 10.41 9.28
N LEU A 127 13.11 11.69 9.26
CA LEU A 127 12.89 12.63 10.35
C LEU A 127 11.43 13.13 10.42
N LEU A 128 10.64 12.88 9.38
CA LEU A 128 9.20 13.12 9.41
C LEU A 128 8.45 12.09 10.27
N ASN A 129 9.12 11.00 10.68
CA ASN A 129 8.56 9.87 11.43
C ASN A 129 9.13 9.80 12.86
N GLY A 130 9.09 10.91 13.61
CA GLY A 130 9.71 11.02 14.94
C GLY A 130 9.26 9.97 15.97
N GLY A 131 8.09 9.36 15.78
CA GLY A 131 7.53 8.31 16.65
C GLY A 131 7.95 6.87 16.33
N SER A 132 8.91 6.65 15.42
CA SER A 132 9.31 5.29 15.03
C SER A 132 9.93 4.49 16.19
N PRO A 133 9.66 3.18 16.29
CA PRO A 133 10.35 2.31 17.25
C PRO A 133 11.88 2.33 17.14
N LEU A 134 12.44 2.70 15.98
CA LEU A 134 13.87 2.91 15.81
C LEU A 134 14.42 4.06 16.65
N SER A 135 13.67 5.17 16.75
CA SER A 135 14.13 6.38 17.45
C SER A 135 13.86 6.34 18.95
N ARG A 136 12.79 5.67 19.39
CA ARG A 136 12.37 5.65 20.82
C ARG A 136 12.44 4.28 21.50
N GLY A 137 12.84 3.24 20.77
CA GLY A 137 12.76 1.85 21.24
C GLY A 137 11.38 1.21 21.02
N PHE A 138 11.35 -0.13 21.06
CA PHE A 138 10.17 -0.93 20.80
C PHE A 138 9.33 -1.11 22.08
N ALA A 139 8.07 -0.65 22.07
CA ALA A 139 7.17 -0.67 23.21
C ALA A 139 6.03 -1.68 23.03
N VAL A 140 5.32 -2.01 24.11
CA VAL A 140 4.15 -2.91 24.07
C VAL A 140 3.03 -2.34 23.18
N SER A 141 2.89 -1.01 23.12
CA SER A 141 1.96 -0.35 22.20
C SER A 141 2.28 -0.64 20.74
N ASP A 142 3.55 -0.82 20.39
CA ASP A 142 3.99 -1.14 19.02
C ASP A 142 3.62 -2.58 18.64
N VAL A 143 3.69 -3.51 19.60
CA VAL A 143 3.18 -4.87 19.40
C VAL A 143 1.69 -4.85 19.12
N ARG A 144 0.91 -4.10 19.92
CA ARG A 144 -0.54 -3.99 19.72
C ARG A 144 -0.89 -3.34 18.39
N ALA A 145 -0.18 -2.26 18.02
CA ALA A 145 -0.36 -1.58 16.75
C ALA A 145 -0.02 -2.51 15.58
N LEU A 146 1.10 -3.22 15.63
CA LEU A 146 1.48 -4.20 14.61
C LEU A 146 0.45 -5.32 14.45
N VAL A 147 -0.02 -5.90 15.56
CA VAL A 147 -1.04 -6.94 15.55
C VAL A 147 -2.35 -6.40 14.97
N SER A 148 -2.77 -5.20 15.40
CA SER A 148 -3.97 -4.54 14.86
C SER A 148 -3.83 -4.30 13.36
N THR A 149 -2.71 -3.74 12.88
CA THR A 149 -2.47 -3.52 11.44
C THR A 149 -2.56 -4.82 10.65
N VAL A 150 -1.93 -5.90 11.12
CA VAL A 150 -1.96 -7.20 10.43
C VAL A 150 -3.36 -7.82 10.42
N LEU A 151 -4.09 -7.76 11.53
CA LEU A 151 -5.45 -8.31 11.62
C LEU A 151 -6.45 -7.49 10.80
N ASN A 152 -6.30 -6.16 10.82
CA ASN A 152 -7.10 -5.24 10.03
C ASN A 152 -6.87 -5.49 8.53
N GLU A 153 -5.62 -5.61 8.09
CA GLU A 153 -5.27 -5.96 6.72
C GLU A 153 -5.79 -7.35 6.32
N ALA A 154 -5.62 -8.35 7.18
CA ALA A 154 -6.13 -9.70 6.90
C ALA A 154 -7.66 -9.75 6.80
N LEU A 155 -8.35 -8.92 7.57
CA LEU A 155 -9.81 -8.78 7.51
C LEU A 155 -10.23 -8.01 6.25
N ALA A 156 -9.53 -6.94 5.90
CA ALA A 156 -9.88 -6.09 4.77
C ALA A 156 -9.47 -6.73 3.42
N VAL A 157 -8.44 -7.59 3.44
CA VAL A 157 -7.91 -8.33 2.29
C VAL A 157 -7.90 -9.84 2.58
N PRO A 158 -9.00 -10.57 2.32
CA PRO A 158 -9.11 -11.97 2.74
C PRO A 158 -8.07 -12.90 2.12
N MET A 159 -7.45 -12.53 0.99
CA MET A 159 -6.31 -13.29 0.44
C MET A 159 -5.11 -13.32 1.39
N VAL A 160 -4.84 -12.24 2.13
CA VAL A 160 -3.79 -12.19 3.16
C VAL A 160 -4.15 -13.13 4.31
N ALA A 161 -5.41 -13.17 4.75
CA ALA A 161 -5.87 -14.14 5.75
C ALA A 161 -5.74 -15.60 5.29
N LEU A 162 -5.93 -15.88 3.99
CA LEU A 162 -5.80 -17.23 3.41
C LEU A 162 -4.34 -17.65 3.15
N LEU A 163 -3.36 -16.77 3.37
CA LEU A 163 -1.94 -17.09 3.16
C LEU A 163 -1.49 -18.33 3.95
N PRO A 164 -1.73 -18.47 5.28
CA PRO A 164 -1.32 -19.65 6.04
C PRO A 164 -1.97 -20.94 5.52
N VAL A 165 -3.22 -20.87 5.07
CA VAL A 165 -3.95 -22.00 4.50
C VAL A 165 -3.31 -22.45 3.18
N SER A 166 -2.99 -21.49 2.31
CA SER A 166 -2.32 -21.74 1.02
C SER A 166 -0.95 -22.39 1.23
N VAL A 167 -0.20 -21.92 2.23
CA VAL A 167 1.09 -22.51 2.63
C VAL A 167 0.91 -23.93 3.13
N ALA A 168 -0.08 -24.21 3.98
CA ALA A 168 -0.36 -25.56 4.47
C ALA A 168 -0.67 -26.54 3.33
N VAL A 169 -1.47 -26.12 2.35
CA VAL A 169 -1.78 -26.90 1.14
C VAL A 169 -0.49 -27.17 0.34
N LEU A 170 0.31 -26.15 0.05
CA LEU A 170 1.56 -26.31 -0.73
C LEU A 170 2.62 -27.16 0.00
N ALA A 171 2.73 -27.02 1.32
CA ALA A 171 3.63 -27.80 2.16
C ALA A 171 3.26 -29.29 2.18
N ARG A 172 1.97 -29.60 2.05
CA ARG A 172 1.46 -30.97 1.96
C ARG A 172 1.74 -31.60 0.60
N LEU A 173 1.55 -30.84 -0.48
CA LEU A 173 1.86 -31.27 -1.86
C LEU A 173 3.36 -31.25 -2.19
N ALA A 174 4.22 -30.91 -1.22
CA ALA A 174 5.65 -30.82 -1.43
C ALA A 174 6.26 -32.23 -1.61
N PRO A 175 7.06 -32.48 -2.67
CA PRO A 175 7.61 -33.80 -2.97
C PRO A 175 8.70 -34.27 -1.99
N GLY A 176 9.12 -33.41 -1.04
CA GLY A 176 10.13 -33.76 -0.05
C GLY A 176 10.37 -32.66 0.98
N ARG A 177 11.15 -32.98 2.02
CA ARG A 177 11.37 -32.11 3.20
C ARG A 177 11.92 -30.73 2.83
N ARG A 178 12.85 -30.66 1.87
CA ARG A 178 13.46 -29.39 1.41
C ARG A 178 12.44 -28.49 0.72
N ALA A 179 11.61 -29.06 -0.17
CA ALA A 179 10.55 -28.31 -0.85
C ALA A 179 9.47 -27.84 0.14
N ARG A 180 9.13 -28.68 1.12
CA ARG A 180 8.21 -28.33 2.20
C ARG A 180 8.71 -27.12 2.99
N TRP A 181 9.97 -27.13 3.41
CA TRP A 181 10.58 -25.98 4.10
C TRP A 181 10.63 -24.74 3.22
N ALA A 182 10.87 -24.86 1.92
CA ALA A 182 10.84 -23.70 1.02
C ALA A 182 9.45 -23.02 0.99
N TRP A 183 8.37 -23.81 1.00
CA TRP A 183 7.00 -23.27 1.04
C TRP A 183 6.63 -22.61 2.35
N VAL A 184 7.30 -22.94 3.46
CA VAL A 184 7.09 -22.30 4.76
C VAL A 184 8.00 -21.08 4.94
N LEU A 185 9.30 -21.24 4.65
CA LEU A 185 10.30 -20.22 4.90
C LEU A 185 10.16 -18.99 3.99
N LEU A 186 9.79 -19.16 2.72
CA LEU A 186 9.62 -18.02 1.81
C LEU A 186 8.48 -17.08 2.28
N PRO A 187 7.26 -17.56 2.55
CA PRO A 187 6.19 -16.71 3.06
C PRO A 187 6.48 -16.11 4.44
N VAL A 188 7.08 -16.88 5.35
CA VAL A 188 7.48 -16.35 6.66
C VAL A 188 8.50 -15.24 6.50
N ALA A 189 9.53 -15.44 5.67
CA ALA A 189 10.53 -14.40 5.40
C ALA A 189 9.90 -13.17 4.72
N ALA A 190 8.96 -13.37 3.79
CA ALA A 190 8.27 -12.27 3.12
C ALA A 190 7.46 -11.43 4.10
N VAL A 191 6.65 -12.07 4.96
CA VAL A 191 5.91 -11.39 6.02
C VAL A 191 6.86 -10.67 6.97
N VAL A 192 7.90 -11.33 7.47
CA VAL A 192 8.87 -10.70 8.39
C VAL A 192 9.56 -9.49 7.76
N VAL A 193 9.98 -9.57 6.49
CA VAL A 193 10.66 -8.48 5.79
C VAL A 193 9.73 -7.28 5.58
N VAL A 194 8.46 -7.52 5.21
CA VAL A 194 7.46 -6.45 5.07
C VAL A 194 7.12 -5.84 6.43
N LEU A 195 6.83 -6.66 7.46
CA LEU A 195 6.53 -6.17 8.81
C LEU A 195 7.70 -5.43 9.45
N ALA A 196 8.93 -5.87 9.20
CA ALA A 196 10.12 -5.14 9.64
C ALA A 196 10.10 -3.72 9.07
N ALA A 197 9.80 -3.55 7.78
CA ALA A 197 9.73 -2.22 7.18
C ALA A 197 8.60 -1.34 7.72
N VAL A 198 7.44 -1.94 8.06
CA VAL A 198 6.35 -1.24 8.76
C VAL A 198 6.85 -0.71 10.11
N VAL A 199 7.50 -1.58 10.89
CA VAL A 199 8.07 -1.24 12.20
C VAL A 199 9.15 -0.16 12.07
N LEU A 200 10.05 -0.26 11.08
CA LEU A 200 11.10 0.73 10.84
C LEU A 200 10.51 2.10 10.48
N GLN A 201 9.44 2.14 9.69
CA GLN A 201 8.74 3.38 9.35
C GLN A 201 7.97 3.97 10.53
N GLY A 202 7.54 3.13 11.48
CA GLY A 202 6.78 3.58 12.65
C GLY A 202 5.40 4.14 12.32
N GLN A 203 4.92 3.86 11.10
CA GLN A 203 3.63 4.30 10.59
C GLN A 203 2.82 3.07 10.23
N TRP A 204 1.73 2.88 10.99
CA TRP A 204 0.91 1.66 11.01
C TRP A 204 -0.15 1.63 9.90
N PHE A 205 0.17 2.21 8.74
CA PHE A 205 -0.73 2.27 7.60
C PHE A 205 -0.80 0.92 6.88
N GLN A 206 -2.02 0.52 6.52
CA GLN A 206 -2.34 -0.73 5.83
C GLN A 206 -1.53 -0.88 4.53
N TYR A 207 -1.39 0.22 3.76
CA TYR A 207 -0.73 0.16 2.46
C TYR A 207 0.75 -0.22 2.50
N HIS A 208 1.40 -0.15 3.65
CA HIS A 208 2.75 -0.71 3.82
C HIS A 208 2.79 -2.24 3.68
N LEU A 209 1.63 -2.92 3.74
CA LEU A 209 1.46 -4.36 3.54
C LEU A 209 1.09 -4.74 2.10
N ALA A 210 0.94 -3.77 1.18
CA ALA A 210 0.45 -4.00 -0.19
C ALA A 210 1.20 -5.11 -0.95
N ALA A 211 2.49 -5.34 -0.67
CA ALA A 211 3.27 -6.42 -1.27
C ALA A 211 2.75 -7.83 -0.92
N LEU A 212 2.13 -7.99 0.24
CA LEU A 212 1.58 -9.27 0.71
C LEU A 212 0.32 -9.67 -0.05
N VAL A 213 -0.44 -8.70 -0.58
CA VAL A 213 -1.68 -8.94 -1.33
C VAL A 213 -1.46 -9.79 -2.60
N PRO A 214 -0.65 -9.34 -3.59
CA PRO A 214 -0.36 -10.15 -4.78
C PRO A 214 0.46 -11.40 -4.45
N PHE A 215 1.31 -11.36 -3.43
CA PHE A 215 2.08 -12.52 -2.99
C PHE A 215 1.18 -13.64 -2.43
N ALA A 216 0.22 -13.30 -1.56
CA ALA A 216 -0.75 -14.24 -1.02
C ALA A 216 -1.67 -14.77 -2.13
N ALA A 217 -2.11 -13.89 -3.04
CA ALA A 217 -2.90 -14.29 -4.20
C ALA A 217 -2.17 -15.28 -5.11
N ALA A 218 -0.89 -15.03 -5.41
CA ALA A 218 -0.05 -15.94 -6.17
C ALA A 218 0.06 -17.32 -5.51
N LEU A 219 0.24 -17.39 -4.19
CA LEU A 219 0.34 -18.66 -3.47
C LEU A 219 -0.99 -19.40 -3.39
N ALA A 220 -2.11 -18.70 -3.19
CA ALA A 220 -3.44 -19.29 -3.24
C ALA A 220 -3.76 -19.86 -4.63
N GLY A 221 -3.48 -19.11 -5.70
CA GLY A 221 -3.64 -19.58 -7.08
C GLY A 221 -2.77 -20.80 -7.39
N LEU A 222 -1.52 -20.81 -6.93
CA LEU A 222 -0.63 -21.97 -7.06
C LEU A 222 -1.15 -23.18 -6.29
N ALA A 223 -1.59 -22.99 -5.04
CA ALA A 223 -2.13 -24.04 -4.19
C ALA A 223 -3.36 -24.68 -4.82
N LEU A 224 -4.29 -23.85 -5.33
CA LEU A 224 -5.49 -24.29 -6.03
C LEU A 224 -5.14 -25.12 -7.28
N ALA A 225 -4.24 -24.63 -8.13
CA ALA A 225 -3.85 -25.30 -9.37
C ALA A 225 -3.18 -26.66 -9.11
N ARG A 226 -2.23 -26.70 -8.17
CA ARG A 226 -1.51 -27.94 -7.83
C ARG A 226 -2.41 -28.97 -7.18
N TRP A 227 -3.21 -28.54 -6.22
CA TRP A 227 -4.13 -29.45 -5.55
C TRP A 227 -5.14 -30.04 -6.54
N SER A 228 -5.68 -29.21 -7.44
CA SER A 228 -6.63 -29.66 -8.47
C SER A 228 -6.01 -30.63 -9.46
N ALA A 229 -4.74 -30.43 -9.83
CA ALA A 229 -4.02 -31.35 -10.70
C ALA A 229 -3.78 -32.72 -10.03
N GLU A 230 -3.50 -32.74 -8.72
CA GLU A 230 -3.18 -33.97 -7.98
C GLU A 230 -4.43 -34.73 -7.51
N HIS A 231 -5.51 -34.03 -7.15
CA HIS A 231 -6.71 -34.61 -6.52
C HIS A 231 -7.98 -34.48 -7.38
N GLY A 232 -7.87 -33.99 -8.62
CA GLY A 232 -8.97 -33.87 -9.57
C GLY A 232 -10.00 -32.77 -9.26
N GLY A 233 -9.76 -31.92 -8.26
CA GLY A 233 -10.67 -30.83 -7.88
C GLY A 233 -10.07 -29.89 -6.82
N PRO A 234 -10.71 -28.74 -6.52
CA PRO A 234 -10.15 -27.71 -5.65
C PRO A 234 -10.10 -28.12 -4.17
N PRO A 235 -9.15 -27.58 -3.37
CA PRO A 235 -9.02 -27.91 -1.95
C PRO A 235 -10.13 -27.26 -1.13
N ARG A 236 -10.87 -28.06 -0.34
CA ARG A 236 -11.92 -27.55 0.56
C ARG A 236 -11.33 -26.58 1.58
N ALA A 237 -10.08 -26.82 1.95
CA ALA A 237 -9.33 -25.99 2.86
C ALA A 237 -9.23 -24.53 2.40
N LEU A 238 -9.18 -24.24 1.09
CA LEU A 238 -9.21 -22.86 0.58
C LEU A 238 -10.64 -22.41 0.28
N VAL A 239 -11.47 -23.29 -0.29
CA VAL A 239 -12.82 -22.93 -0.73
C VAL A 239 -13.72 -22.53 0.45
N LEU A 240 -13.75 -23.33 1.52
CA LEU A 240 -14.65 -23.10 2.65
C LEU A 240 -14.30 -21.83 3.44
N PRO A 241 -13.04 -21.62 3.88
CA PRO A 241 -12.66 -20.34 4.49
C PRO A 241 -12.82 -19.17 3.52
N GLY A 242 -12.52 -19.34 2.23
CA GLY A 242 -12.72 -18.28 1.24
C GLY A 242 -14.18 -17.84 1.12
N ILE A 243 -15.14 -18.78 1.13
CA ILE A 243 -16.57 -18.43 1.17
C ILE A 243 -16.94 -17.75 2.49
N ALA A 244 -16.50 -18.33 3.62
CA ALA A 244 -16.81 -17.79 4.94
C ALA A 244 -16.31 -16.35 5.10
N LEU A 245 -15.09 -16.07 4.64
CA LEU A 245 -14.49 -14.74 4.66
C LEU A 245 -15.14 -13.82 3.60
N GLY A 246 -15.27 -14.28 2.37
CA GLY A 246 -15.85 -13.51 1.26
C GLY A 246 -17.31 -13.11 1.47
N VAL A 247 -18.07 -13.83 2.30
CA VAL A 247 -19.43 -13.48 2.69
C VAL A 247 -19.45 -12.75 4.05
N GLY A 248 -18.73 -13.27 5.03
CA GLY A 248 -18.75 -12.74 6.40
C GLY A 248 -18.15 -11.34 6.51
N ILE A 249 -17.06 -11.06 5.80
CA ILE A 249 -16.38 -9.75 5.86
C ILE A 249 -17.29 -8.63 5.34
N PRO A 250 -17.92 -8.73 4.15
CA PRO A 250 -18.89 -7.72 3.72
C PRO A 250 -20.02 -7.46 4.72
N ILE A 251 -20.53 -8.51 5.38
CA ILE A 251 -21.60 -8.38 6.39
C ILE A 251 -21.13 -7.57 7.60
N VAL A 252 -19.98 -7.92 8.19
CA VAL A 252 -19.46 -7.17 9.35
C VAL A 252 -18.97 -5.78 8.96
N SER A 253 -18.49 -5.62 7.72
CA SER A 253 -18.06 -4.32 7.17
C SER A 253 -19.25 -3.38 6.97
N ALA A 254 -20.44 -3.90 6.65
CA ALA A 254 -21.66 -3.11 6.50
C ALA A 254 -22.27 -2.64 7.84
N ALA A 255 -21.75 -3.06 8.99
CA ALA A 255 -22.22 -2.59 10.30
C ALA A 255 -21.94 -1.08 10.49
N THR A 256 -22.45 -0.46 11.55
CA THR A 256 -22.09 0.94 11.88
C THR A 256 -20.66 1.02 12.39
N THR A 257 -20.02 2.19 12.25
CA THR A 257 -18.68 2.43 12.79
C THR A 257 -18.63 2.15 14.29
N GLU A 258 -19.64 2.60 15.05
CA GLU A 258 -19.76 2.33 16.49
C GLU A 258 -19.77 0.82 16.79
N TRP A 259 -20.52 0.03 16.02
CA TRP A 259 -20.56 -1.42 16.19
C TRP A 259 -19.19 -2.04 15.90
N ARG A 260 -18.53 -1.67 14.80
CA ARG A 260 -17.21 -2.20 14.43
C ARG A 260 -16.16 -1.91 15.51
N LEU A 261 -16.13 -0.68 16.03
CA LEU A 261 -15.22 -0.29 17.12
C LEU A 261 -15.47 -1.09 18.40
N ALA A 262 -16.73 -1.37 18.73
CA ALA A 262 -17.09 -2.19 19.89
C ALA A 262 -16.81 -3.70 19.71
N HIS A 263 -16.79 -4.19 18.46
CA HIS A 263 -16.71 -5.62 18.13
C HIS A 263 -15.44 -6.02 17.35
N GLY A 264 -14.43 -5.14 17.26
CA GLY A 264 -13.14 -5.43 16.59
C GLY A 264 -12.49 -6.73 17.09
N THR A 265 -12.30 -6.84 18.40
CA THR A 265 -11.68 -8.03 19.03
C THR A 265 -12.40 -9.34 18.72
N PRO A 266 -13.73 -9.48 18.94
CA PRO A 266 -14.43 -10.73 18.60
C PRO A 266 -14.41 -11.03 17.10
N VAL A 267 -14.50 -10.03 16.22
CA VAL A 267 -14.40 -10.24 14.76
C VAL A 267 -13.01 -10.77 14.38
N TYR A 268 -11.95 -10.22 14.95
CA TYR A 268 -10.59 -10.73 14.75
C TYR A 268 -10.41 -12.15 15.29
N ALA A 269 -11.00 -12.49 16.44
CA ALA A 269 -10.97 -13.86 16.96
C ALA A 269 -11.64 -14.85 16.02
N VAL A 270 -12.79 -14.49 15.43
CA VAL A 270 -13.49 -15.31 14.42
C VAL A 270 -12.65 -15.45 13.15
N LEU A 271 -12.04 -14.37 12.65
CA LEU A 271 -11.12 -14.41 11.52
C LEU A 271 -9.99 -15.42 11.75
N VAL A 272 -9.31 -15.32 12.90
CA VAL A 272 -8.22 -16.24 13.28
C VAL A 272 -8.73 -17.68 13.38
N ALA A 273 -9.90 -17.90 13.98
CA ALA A 273 -10.50 -19.23 14.08
C ALA A 273 -10.79 -19.85 12.70
N VAL A 274 -11.35 -19.07 11.76
CA VAL A 274 -11.60 -19.50 10.38
C VAL A 274 -10.29 -19.90 9.68
N VAL A 275 -9.23 -19.11 9.84
CA VAL A 275 -7.91 -19.42 9.27
C VAL A 275 -7.30 -20.69 9.89
N VAL A 276 -7.35 -20.83 11.21
CA VAL A 276 -6.85 -22.02 11.92
C VAL A 276 -7.61 -23.27 11.49
N VAL A 277 -8.94 -23.21 11.42
CA VAL A 277 -9.76 -24.31 10.91
C VAL A 277 -9.39 -24.63 9.45
N GLY A 278 -9.19 -23.62 8.60
CA GLY A 278 -8.72 -23.80 7.23
C GLY A 278 -7.40 -24.56 7.14
N VAL A 279 -6.42 -24.20 7.98
CA VAL A 279 -5.12 -24.90 8.08
C VAL A 279 -5.33 -26.35 8.54
N LEU A 280 -6.12 -26.59 9.58
CA LEU A 280 -6.41 -27.95 10.07
C LEU A 280 -7.12 -28.81 9.02
N VAL A 281 -8.04 -28.22 8.25
CA VAL A 281 -8.68 -28.87 7.11
C VAL A 281 -7.65 -29.17 6.02
N ALA A 282 -6.73 -28.26 5.70
CA ALA A 282 -5.66 -28.50 4.71
C ALA A 282 -4.81 -29.74 5.06
N LEU A 283 -4.55 -29.95 6.35
CA LEU A 283 -3.80 -31.12 6.84
C LEU A 283 -4.55 -32.44 6.70
N LYS A 284 -5.89 -32.40 6.67
CA LYS A 284 -6.76 -33.60 6.64
C LYS A 284 -7.55 -33.79 5.34
N ASP A 285 -7.55 -32.80 4.44
CA ASP A 285 -8.35 -32.81 3.22
C ASP A 285 -8.00 -34.03 2.36
N ARG A 286 -9.01 -34.66 1.76
CA ARG A 286 -8.84 -35.85 0.91
C ARG A 286 -9.21 -35.58 -0.55
N GLY A 287 -9.49 -34.32 -0.89
CA GLY A 287 -9.89 -33.91 -2.22
C GLY A 287 -11.37 -34.17 -2.50
N ARG A 288 -12.03 -33.25 -3.21
CA ARG A 288 -13.34 -33.44 -3.85
C ARG A 288 -13.55 -32.39 -4.93
N THR A 289 -14.36 -32.72 -5.93
CA THR A 289 -14.67 -31.86 -7.07
C THR A 289 -15.74 -30.82 -6.72
N TRP A 290 -15.34 -29.63 -6.26
CA TRP A 290 -16.24 -28.49 -6.05
C TRP A 290 -15.89 -27.28 -6.94
N PRO A 291 -15.82 -27.43 -8.28
CA PRO A 291 -15.34 -26.37 -9.17
C PRO A 291 -16.20 -25.10 -9.09
N VAL A 292 -17.53 -25.25 -9.01
CA VAL A 292 -18.46 -24.11 -8.90
C VAL A 292 -18.25 -23.34 -7.60
N LEU A 293 -18.16 -24.04 -6.46
CA LEU A 293 -17.92 -23.38 -5.17
C LEU A 293 -16.54 -22.73 -5.11
N ALA A 294 -15.53 -23.30 -5.79
CA ALA A 294 -14.21 -22.67 -5.87
C ALA A 294 -14.23 -21.38 -6.69
N ALA A 295 -14.96 -21.34 -7.80
CA ALA A 295 -15.16 -20.12 -8.56
C ALA A 295 -15.91 -19.06 -7.74
N LEU A 296 -17.00 -19.44 -7.07
CA LEU A 296 -17.75 -18.55 -6.18
C LEU A 296 -16.90 -18.03 -5.01
N SER A 297 -16.09 -18.90 -4.42
CA SER A 297 -15.14 -18.55 -3.36
C SER A 297 -14.13 -17.51 -3.84
N ALA A 298 -13.52 -17.72 -5.01
CA ALA A 298 -12.58 -16.76 -5.59
C ALA A 298 -13.26 -15.41 -5.88
N VAL A 299 -14.45 -15.42 -6.48
CA VAL A 299 -15.23 -14.20 -6.73
C VAL A 299 -15.55 -13.48 -5.42
N ALA A 300 -16.04 -14.20 -4.41
CA ALA A 300 -16.41 -13.62 -3.13
C ALA A 300 -15.21 -12.98 -2.42
N VAL A 301 -14.06 -13.67 -2.37
CA VAL A 301 -12.85 -13.13 -1.72
C VAL A 301 -12.33 -11.89 -2.42
N PHE A 302 -12.28 -11.88 -3.75
CA PHE A 302 -11.82 -10.70 -4.49
C PHE A 302 -12.83 -9.56 -4.47
N ALA A 303 -14.13 -9.86 -4.40
CA ALA A 303 -15.18 -8.84 -4.32
C ALA A 303 -15.13 -8.03 -3.02
N VAL A 304 -14.60 -8.58 -1.92
CA VAL A 304 -14.44 -7.85 -0.64
C VAL A 304 -13.67 -6.54 -0.83
N LEU A 305 -12.62 -6.56 -1.65
CA LEU A 305 -11.72 -5.41 -1.83
C LEU A 305 -12.41 -4.20 -2.48
N ALA A 306 -13.36 -4.48 -3.37
CA ALA A 306 -14.15 -3.48 -4.09
C ALA A 306 -15.57 -3.33 -3.54
N TRP A 307 -15.88 -3.99 -2.41
CA TRP A 307 -17.24 -3.98 -1.87
C TRP A 307 -17.60 -2.56 -1.40
N PRO A 308 -18.80 -2.03 -1.70
CA PRO A 308 -19.13 -0.63 -1.40
C PRO A 308 -18.95 -0.26 0.08
N SER A 309 -19.36 -1.14 0.98
CA SER A 309 -19.25 -0.94 2.43
C SER A 309 -17.94 -1.43 3.04
N ALA A 310 -16.94 -1.84 2.25
CA ALA A 310 -15.63 -2.17 2.79
C ALA A 310 -14.98 -0.89 3.34
N PRO A 311 -14.66 -0.84 4.65
CA PRO A 311 -14.05 0.34 5.25
C PRO A 311 -12.55 0.38 4.96
N TYR A 312 -11.97 1.58 5.00
CA TYR A 312 -10.52 1.80 4.86
C TYR A 312 -9.74 1.07 5.96
N SER A 313 -10.33 0.99 7.15
CA SER A 313 -9.89 0.10 8.21
C SER A 313 -11.11 -0.43 8.97
N PHE A 314 -11.04 -1.62 9.54
CA PHE A 314 -12.20 -2.16 10.25
C PHE A 314 -12.55 -1.39 11.54
N ASP A 315 -11.56 -1.19 12.42
CA ASP A 315 -11.73 -0.59 13.75
C ASP A 315 -10.62 0.41 14.12
N ALA A 316 -9.90 0.94 13.13
CA ALA A 316 -8.77 1.84 13.34
C ALA A 316 -9.02 3.22 12.69
N ILE A 317 -7.95 3.92 12.33
CA ILE A 317 -8.03 5.23 11.66
C ILE A 317 -8.83 5.09 10.35
N HIS A 318 -9.74 6.03 10.10
CA HIS A 318 -10.66 6.02 8.95
C HIS A 318 -11.60 4.81 8.89
N ALA A 319 -11.97 4.24 10.05
CA ALA A 319 -12.97 3.16 10.10
C ALA A 319 -14.37 3.60 9.66
N ASP A 320 -14.62 4.90 9.63
CA ASP A 320 -15.82 5.58 9.15
C ASP A 320 -15.80 5.91 7.65
N TYR A 321 -14.76 5.47 6.91
CA TYR A 321 -14.58 5.82 5.52
C TYR A 321 -14.56 4.57 4.63
N THR A 322 -15.63 4.35 3.87
CA THR A 322 -15.84 3.20 2.99
C THR A 322 -15.50 3.50 1.53
N ASN A 323 -15.48 2.46 0.69
CA ASN A 323 -15.34 2.60 -0.77
C ASN A 323 -16.41 3.54 -1.36
N SER A 324 -17.68 3.39 -0.99
CA SER A 324 -18.75 4.27 -1.47
C SER A 324 -18.62 5.69 -0.96
N GLU A 325 -18.24 5.88 0.30
CA GLU A 325 -18.05 7.21 0.88
C GLU A 325 -16.88 7.94 0.24
N ARG A 326 -15.82 7.22 -0.17
CA ARG A 326 -14.71 7.82 -0.90
C ARG A 326 -15.09 8.36 -2.26
N VAL A 327 -15.88 7.60 -3.02
CA VAL A 327 -16.39 8.06 -4.32
C VAL A 327 -17.35 9.25 -4.12
N ALA A 328 -18.21 9.19 -3.11
CA ALA A 328 -19.12 10.28 -2.78
C ALA A 328 -18.38 11.54 -2.31
N ALA A 329 -17.31 11.40 -1.54
CA ALA A 329 -16.44 12.50 -1.09
C ALA A 329 -15.75 13.16 -2.30
N ALA A 330 -15.12 12.38 -3.19
CA ALA A 330 -14.50 12.92 -4.39
C ALA A 330 -15.48 13.71 -5.27
N HIS A 331 -16.68 13.17 -5.52
CA HIS A 331 -17.72 13.90 -6.26
C HIS A 331 -18.25 15.12 -5.52
N THR A 332 -18.22 15.11 -4.19
CA THR A 332 -18.63 16.27 -3.38
C THR A 332 -17.56 17.35 -3.43
N ASP A 333 -16.30 17.00 -3.28
CA ASP A 333 -15.16 17.90 -3.41
C ASP A 333 -15.13 18.56 -4.79
N GLU A 334 -15.26 17.78 -5.87
CA GLU A 334 -15.34 18.32 -7.24
C GLU A 334 -16.47 19.34 -7.40
N ARG A 335 -17.67 19.05 -6.87
CA ARG A 335 -18.83 19.95 -6.93
C ARG A 335 -18.63 21.22 -6.09
N LEU A 336 -17.93 21.12 -4.95
CA LEU A 336 -17.69 22.24 -4.05
C LEU A 336 -16.53 23.11 -4.54
N PHE A 337 -15.52 22.53 -5.19
CA PHE A 337 -14.34 23.25 -5.66
C PHE A 337 -14.58 23.93 -7.00
N ALA A 338 -15.34 23.31 -7.91
CA ALA A 338 -15.55 23.83 -9.26
C ALA A 338 -16.09 25.27 -9.32
N PRO A 339 -17.08 25.70 -8.51
CA PRO A 339 -17.56 27.09 -8.54
C PRO A 339 -16.49 28.10 -8.08
N VAL A 340 -15.69 27.74 -7.07
CA VAL A 340 -14.62 28.61 -6.58
C VAL A 340 -13.49 28.69 -7.60
N ARG A 341 -13.10 27.56 -8.21
CA ARG A 341 -12.13 27.54 -9.30
C ARG A 341 -12.58 28.35 -10.52
N ALA A 342 -13.87 28.27 -10.88
CA ALA A 342 -14.43 29.09 -11.95
C ALA A 342 -14.39 30.59 -11.63
N ARG A 343 -14.56 30.95 -10.36
CA ARG A 343 -14.54 32.34 -9.89
C ARG A 343 -13.13 32.93 -9.83
N ILE A 344 -12.14 32.18 -9.36
CA ILE A 344 -10.76 32.67 -9.24
C ILE A 344 -9.96 32.48 -10.55
N GLY A 345 -10.42 31.60 -11.44
CA GLY A 345 -9.72 31.21 -12.65
C GLY A 345 -8.94 29.90 -12.46
N ALA A 346 -8.96 29.02 -13.47
CA ALA A 346 -8.28 27.73 -13.41
C ALA A 346 -6.75 27.85 -13.38
N ASP A 347 -6.20 28.91 -14.00
CA ASP A 347 -4.76 29.16 -14.09
C ASP A 347 -4.24 30.08 -12.97
N ALA A 348 -5.13 30.55 -12.08
CA ALA A 348 -4.73 31.41 -10.97
C ALA A 348 -3.74 30.68 -10.08
N ARG A 349 -2.61 31.34 -9.78
CA ARG A 349 -1.54 30.73 -8.98
C ARG A 349 -1.91 30.71 -7.51
N VAL A 350 -1.81 29.54 -6.88
CA VAL A 350 -2.19 29.38 -5.47
C VAL A 350 -1.09 28.79 -4.62
N VAL A 351 -1.06 29.16 -3.35
CA VAL A 351 -0.27 28.47 -2.32
C VAL A 351 -1.21 27.59 -1.52
N TYR A 352 -0.85 26.32 -1.34
CA TYR A 352 -1.65 25.37 -0.57
C TYR A 352 -1.10 25.24 0.86
N LEU A 353 -2.00 25.36 1.83
CA LEU A 353 -1.87 24.88 3.20
C LEU A 353 -2.89 23.74 3.40
N ALA A 354 -2.83 22.73 2.53
CA ALA A 354 -3.79 21.65 2.47
C ALA A 354 -3.08 20.30 2.22
N PHE A 355 -3.78 19.20 2.53
CA PHE A 355 -3.28 17.86 2.21
C PHE A 355 -3.19 17.65 0.69
N GLY A 356 -2.36 16.69 0.27
CA GLY A 356 -1.96 16.56 -1.13
C GLY A 356 -3.09 16.20 -2.09
N ASP A 357 -4.08 15.46 -1.63
CA ASP A 357 -5.29 15.13 -2.39
C ASP A 357 -6.14 16.38 -2.67
N MET A 358 -6.30 17.27 -1.69
CA MET A 358 -7.03 18.52 -1.85
C MET A 358 -6.36 19.43 -2.88
N ALA A 359 -5.03 19.51 -2.87
CA ALA A 359 -4.29 20.24 -3.91
C ALA A 359 -4.52 19.64 -5.31
N TYR A 360 -4.53 18.31 -5.42
CA TYR A 360 -4.81 17.60 -6.66
C TYR A 360 -6.24 17.84 -7.18
N PHE A 361 -7.26 17.70 -6.32
CA PHE A 361 -8.66 17.89 -6.71
C PHE A 361 -9.01 19.35 -7.01
N PHE A 362 -8.45 20.29 -6.24
CA PHE A 362 -8.65 21.71 -6.50
C PHE A 362 -8.01 22.08 -7.85
N GLY A 363 -6.76 21.64 -8.09
CA GLY A 363 -6.15 21.59 -9.42
C GLY A 363 -5.62 22.92 -9.97
N ASN A 364 -5.55 23.96 -9.15
CA ASN A 364 -4.89 25.22 -9.52
C ASN A 364 -3.37 25.08 -9.47
N PRO A 365 -2.63 25.76 -10.37
CA PRO A 365 -1.17 25.69 -10.36
C PRO A 365 -0.59 26.31 -9.09
N ALA A 366 0.37 25.61 -8.48
CA ALA A 366 1.18 26.16 -7.40
C ALA A 366 2.57 26.57 -7.92
N PRO A 367 3.07 27.76 -7.59
CA PRO A 367 4.44 28.14 -7.92
C PRO A 367 5.45 27.39 -7.04
N CYS A 368 4.96 26.74 -5.98
CA CYS A 368 5.71 25.81 -5.16
C CYS A 368 6.06 24.53 -5.90
N ARG A 369 7.34 24.14 -5.81
CA ARG A 369 7.81 22.82 -6.24
C ARG A 369 7.07 21.70 -5.52
N TYR A 370 6.75 21.91 -4.25
CA TYR A 370 5.93 21.02 -3.42
C TYR A 370 4.61 21.74 -3.11
N PRO A 371 3.50 21.36 -3.77
CA PRO A 371 2.21 21.98 -3.51
C PRO A 371 1.80 21.85 -2.03
N ALA A 372 1.94 20.65 -1.45
CA ALA A 372 1.63 20.41 -0.04
C ALA A 372 2.87 20.62 0.87
N PRO A 373 2.83 21.52 1.86
CA PRO A 373 3.99 21.88 2.69
C PRO A 373 4.16 20.92 3.88
N VAL A 374 4.38 19.63 3.61
CA VAL A 374 4.40 18.57 4.64
C VAL A 374 5.45 18.80 5.72
N PHE A 375 6.62 19.36 5.38
CA PHE A 375 7.65 19.64 6.38
C PHE A 375 7.19 20.74 7.35
N VAL A 376 6.52 21.78 6.85
CA VAL A 376 5.96 22.85 7.70
C VAL A 376 4.87 22.28 8.59
N GLN A 377 3.96 21.47 8.04
CA GLN A 377 2.91 20.81 8.79
C GLN A 377 3.47 19.95 9.94
N ARG A 378 4.43 19.08 9.62
CA ARG A 378 5.08 18.19 10.60
C ARG A 378 5.86 18.99 11.63
N GLY A 379 6.50 20.09 11.25
CA GLY A 379 7.20 20.99 12.16
C GLY A 379 6.31 21.63 13.23
N THR A 380 4.98 21.64 13.08
CA THR A 380 4.08 22.14 14.12
C THR A 380 4.08 21.25 15.37
N TYR A 381 4.37 19.95 15.24
CA TYR A 381 4.41 18.99 16.36
C TYR A 381 5.69 18.14 16.44
N LEU A 382 6.60 18.22 15.46
CA LEU A 382 7.94 17.59 15.47
C LEU A 382 9.02 18.69 15.40
N PRO A 383 9.53 19.19 16.54
CA PRO A 383 10.48 20.30 16.54
C PRO A 383 11.76 20.05 15.73
N ALA A 384 12.25 18.81 15.67
CA ALA A 384 13.43 18.43 14.90
C ALA A 384 13.29 18.71 13.39
N VAL A 385 12.06 18.69 12.85
CA VAL A 385 11.78 18.97 11.43
C VAL A 385 12.07 20.43 11.08
N ARG A 386 11.97 21.36 12.04
CA ARG A 386 12.23 22.80 11.80
C ARG A 386 13.68 23.11 11.44
N GLY A 387 14.61 22.20 11.79
CA GLY A 387 16.03 22.34 11.46
C GLY A 387 16.39 21.96 10.04
N LEU A 388 15.47 21.32 9.30
CA LEU A 388 15.72 20.71 7.99
C LEU A 388 15.71 21.74 6.86
N GLU A 389 16.44 21.46 5.79
CA GLU A 389 16.49 22.36 4.64
C GLU A 389 15.16 22.31 3.87
N SER A 390 14.51 21.14 3.77
CA SER A 390 13.18 21.05 3.15
C SER A 390 12.09 21.81 3.94
N TYR A 391 12.26 21.98 5.26
CA TYR A 391 11.38 22.85 6.04
C TYR A 391 11.53 24.31 5.62
N ARG A 392 12.77 24.80 5.51
CA ARG A 392 13.06 26.17 5.05
C ARG A 392 12.56 26.41 3.63
N GLU A 393 12.75 25.45 2.73
CA GLU A 393 12.28 25.53 1.34
C GLU A 393 10.75 25.60 1.26
N ASN A 394 10.03 24.72 1.98
CA ASN A 394 8.56 24.79 2.06
C ASN A 394 8.09 26.14 2.61
N LEU A 395 8.76 26.64 3.66
CA LEU A 395 8.42 27.91 4.30
C LEU A 395 8.61 29.10 3.37
N ALA A 396 9.75 29.14 2.67
CA ALA A 396 10.03 30.17 1.68
C ALA A 396 8.96 30.21 0.60
N CYS A 397 8.42 29.05 0.21
CA CYS A 397 7.37 29.00 -0.79
C CYS A 397 6.06 29.66 -0.34
N LEU A 398 5.68 29.54 0.93
CA LEU A 398 4.50 30.21 1.48
C LEU A 398 4.58 31.74 1.35
N THR A 399 5.78 32.26 1.12
CA THR A 399 6.09 33.67 0.98
C THR A 399 6.43 34.07 -0.46
N GLN A 400 6.06 33.27 -1.47
CA GLN A 400 6.25 33.67 -2.86
C GLN A 400 5.30 34.83 -3.28
N PRO A 401 5.80 35.81 -4.06
CA PRO A 401 5.05 37.01 -4.39
C PRO A 401 4.03 36.81 -5.51
N ASP A 402 4.15 35.76 -6.31
CA ASP A 402 3.35 35.49 -7.50
C ASP A 402 2.09 34.66 -7.23
N ALA A 403 1.87 34.24 -5.98
CA ALA A 403 0.64 33.58 -5.57
C ALA A 403 -0.49 34.60 -5.38
N GLU A 404 -1.59 34.39 -6.10
CA GLU A 404 -2.80 35.22 -6.10
C GLU A 404 -3.79 34.81 -5.02
N TYR A 405 -3.77 33.53 -4.63
CA TYR A 405 -4.64 32.99 -3.59
C TYR A 405 -3.89 32.06 -2.64
N LEU A 406 -4.42 31.96 -1.43
CA LEU A 406 -4.06 30.97 -0.44
C LEU A 406 -5.22 29.98 -0.29
N VAL A 407 -4.96 28.68 -0.46
CA VAL A 407 -5.94 27.62 -0.25
C VAL A 407 -5.59 26.89 1.04
N VAL A 408 -6.44 27.00 2.06
CA VAL A 408 -6.19 26.45 3.40
C VAL A 408 -7.16 25.33 3.68
N GLN A 409 -6.68 24.21 4.21
CA GLN A 409 -7.49 23.17 4.86
C GLN A 409 -7.22 23.23 6.37
N PRO A 410 -8.05 23.93 7.17
CA PRO A 410 -7.76 24.17 8.58
C PRO A 410 -7.62 22.89 9.42
N SER A 411 -8.34 21.83 9.06
CA SER A 411 -8.24 20.52 9.71
C SER A 411 -6.86 19.87 9.57
N TRP A 412 -6.11 20.20 8.51
CA TRP A 412 -4.78 19.66 8.23
C TRP A 412 -3.63 20.59 8.66
N LEU A 413 -3.69 21.85 8.23
CA LEU A 413 -2.71 22.89 8.60
C LEU A 413 -3.38 24.27 8.64
N ALA A 414 -3.86 24.65 9.82
CA ALA A 414 -4.37 25.99 10.05
C ALA A 414 -3.23 27.02 10.18
N VAL A 415 -3.50 28.26 9.75
CA VAL A 415 -2.52 29.37 9.73
C VAL A 415 -2.01 29.72 11.13
N ASP A 416 -2.84 29.56 12.16
CA ASP A 416 -2.50 29.78 13.57
C ASP A 416 -1.50 28.76 14.13
N ARG A 417 -1.34 27.59 13.49
CA ARG A 417 -0.34 26.59 13.86
C ARG A 417 1.03 26.86 13.23
N LEU A 418 1.12 27.79 12.29
CA LEU A 418 2.40 28.20 11.71
C LEU A 418 3.25 28.97 12.74
N PRO A 419 4.58 29.05 12.55
CA PRO A 419 5.42 29.96 13.32
C PRO A 419 4.83 31.39 13.32
N PRO A 420 4.87 32.14 14.43
CA PRO A 420 4.17 33.42 14.55
C PRO A 420 4.55 34.45 13.48
N ASP A 421 5.83 34.51 13.12
CA ASP A 421 6.37 35.37 12.07
C ASP A 421 5.82 35.00 10.69
N VAL A 422 5.71 33.71 10.40
CA VAL A 422 5.15 33.18 9.14
C VAL A 422 3.65 33.41 9.09
N ALA A 423 2.94 33.13 10.18
CA ALA A 423 1.50 33.38 10.27
C ALA A 423 1.18 34.87 10.07
N ALA A 424 2.00 35.77 10.65
CA ALA A 424 1.88 37.21 10.45
C ALA A 424 2.11 37.58 8.97
N GLN A 425 3.12 37.01 8.32
CA GLN A 425 3.38 37.25 6.90
C GLN A 425 2.22 36.76 6.02
N VAL A 426 1.70 35.55 6.26
CA VAL A 426 0.54 35.01 5.53
C VAL A 426 -0.67 35.94 5.70
N ARG A 427 -1.00 36.35 6.93
CA ARG A 427 -2.13 37.27 7.20
C ARG A 427 -1.95 38.66 6.60
N SER A 428 -0.71 39.14 6.52
CA SER A 428 -0.40 40.43 5.90
C SER A 428 -0.57 40.41 4.37
N ARG A 429 -0.54 39.22 3.74
CA ARG A 429 -0.59 39.06 2.29
C ARG A 429 -1.90 38.53 1.76
N PHE A 430 -2.62 37.76 2.55
CA PHE A 430 -3.88 37.14 2.15
C PHE A 430 -5.03 37.61 3.04
N ASP A 431 -6.14 37.95 2.41
CA ASP A 431 -7.33 38.46 3.07
C ASP A 431 -8.34 37.33 3.33
N CYS A 432 -8.14 36.60 4.42
CA CYS A 432 -9.08 35.54 4.79
C CYS A 432 -10.42 36.06 5.34
N ASP A 433 -10.58 37.36 5.58
CA ASP A 433 -11.88 37.97 5.92
C ASP A 433 -12.82 37.98 4.70
N ARG A 434 -12.25 37.93 3.48
CA ARG A 434 -12.97 37.83 2.20
C ARG A 434 -12.83 36.44 1.57
N ALA A 435 -12.63 35.42 2.39
CA ALA A 435 -12.42 34.07 1.89
C ALA A 435 -13.63 33.51 1.14
N LEU A 436 -13.34 32.68 0.13
CA LEU A 436 -14.32 31.88 -0.59
C LEU A 436 -14.33 30.47 0.03
N PRO A 437 -15.46 30.02 0.61
CA PRO A 437 -15.57 28.66 1.12
C PRO A 437 -15.67 27.67 -0.03
N ALA A 438 -14.93 26.57 0.05
CA ALA A 438 -14.93 25.47 -0.91
C ALA A 438 -14.90 24.13 -0.14
N GLY A 439 -16.03 23.71 0.42
CA GLY A 439 -16.08 22.53 1.29
C GLY A 439 -15.26 22.71 2.55
N GLU A 440 -14.30 21.80 2.80
CA GLU A 440 -13.34 21.94 3.90
C GLU A 440 -12.23 22.98 3.64
N LEU A 441 -12.15 23.51 2.43
CA LEU A 441 -11.15 24.48 2.03
C LEU A 441 -11.64 25.92 2.20
N THR A 442 -10.70 26.78 2.55
CA THR A 442 -10.87 28.23 2.62
C THR A 442 -9.91 28.87 1.64
N VAL A 443 -10.44 29.60 0.65
CA VAL A 443 -9.62 30.26 -0.39
C VAL A 443 -9.56 31.76 -0.11
N CYS A 444 -8.40 32.24 0.35
CA CYS A 444 -8.18 33.63 0.68
C CYS A 444 -7.52 34.37 -0.51
N PRO A 445 -8.13 35.44 -1.05
CA PRO A 445 -7.47 36.27 -2.06
C PRO A 445 -6.26 36.98 -1.48
N ARG A 446 -5.29 37.32 -2.33
CA ARG A 446 -4.21 38.24 -1.97
C ARG A 446 -4.79 39.63 -1.65
N ARG A 447 -4.19 40.32 -0.67
CA ARG A 447 -4.51 41.70 -0.26
C ARG A 447 -4.07 42.73 -1.28
#